data_AF-A0A7R9ZGG8-F1
#
_entry.id   AF-A0A7R9ZGG8-F1
#
_cell.length_a   1.000
_cell.length_b   1.000
_cell.length_c   1.000
_cell.angle_alpha   90.00
_cell.angle_beta   90.00
_cell.angle_gamma   90.00
#
_symmetry.space_group_name_H-M   'P 1'
#
loop_
_entity.id
_entity.type
_entity.pdbx_description
1 polymer ?
#
loop_
_entity_poly.entity_id
_entity_poly.type
_entity_poly.pdbx_seq_one_letter_code
_entity_poly.pdbx_strand_id
1 'polypeptide(L)'
;QKKNWSPPYVFFAYELVMGITYSEPMYSVVDGKNVFRGVAAVDYTLGGISEFLLENYINSSTTVAIFEEYDPNYMIATSTGSETGLKVRKDDETEPCTDFVSDLCTVVRIKVEDLGNVVPDAKPMDAIVSRAFVRQRDEGFPSDRLVTVKGVEEDDGQSSVDSALFVSQTLVFELTDAPLKWRVLIVSPATVSDDD
;
A
#
# COMPACT_ATOMS: atom_id res chain seq x y z
N GLN A 1 -9.83 -26.61 10.38
CA GLN A 1 -9.53 -25.16 10.33
C GLN A 1 -8.47 -24.84 11.39
N LYS A 2 -7.52 -23.94 11.10
CA LYS A 2 -6.49 -23.46 12.03
C LYS A 2 -6.66 -21.95 12.23
N LYS A 3 -5.98 -21.39 13.24
CA LYS A 3 -5.82 -19.93 13.37
C LYS A 3 -5.20 -19.37 12.11
N ASN A 4 -5.68 -18.22 11.64
CA ASN A 4 -5.22 -17.64 10.39
C ASN A 4 -5.35 -16.11 10.39
N TRP A 5 -4.40 -15.44 9.76
CA TRP A 5 -4.52 -14.04 9.36
C TRP A 5 -4.96 -13.98 7.89
N SER A 6 -5.91 -13.11 7.58
CA SER A 6 -6.23 -12.82 6.18
C SER A 6 -5.06 -12.07 5.52
N PRO A 7 -4.90 -12.17 4.20
CA PRO A 7 -4.17 -11.14 3.48
C PRO A 7 -4.88 -9.78 3.70
N PRO A 8 -4.17 -8.65 3.51
CA PRO A 8 -4.79 -7.34 3.52
C PRO A 8 -5.92 -7.23 2.49
N TYR A 9 -7.05 -6.64 2.88
CA TYR A 9 -8.18 -6.37 2.01
C TYR A 9 -8.89 -5.09 2.43
N VAL A 10 -9.66 -4.47 1.54
CA VAL A 10 -10.40 -3.25 1.87
C VAL A 10 -11.69 -3.61 2.60
N PHE A 11 -11.92 -2.99 3.76
CA PHE A 11 -13.17 -3.14 4.49
C PHE A 11 -14.26 -2.34 3.79
N PHE A 12 -15.30 -3.03 3.31
CA PHE A 12 -16.40 -2.40 2.57
C PHE A 12 -17.34 -1.57 3.45
N ALA A 13 -17.19 -1.62 4.78
CA ALA A 13 -18.24 -1.21 5.70
C ALA A 13 -18.65 0.25 5.53
N TYR A 14 -17.74 1.23 5.53
CA TYR A 14 -18.09 2.66 5.33
C TYR A 14 -16.93 3.56 4.85
N GLU A 15 -15.69 3.08 4.92
CA GLU A 15 -14.49 3.84 4.55
C GLU A 15 -13.60 2.89 3.75
N LEU A 16 -12.90 3.35 2.70
CA LEU A 16 -11.99 2.54 1.86
C LEU A 16 -10.71 2.16 2.62
N VAL A 17 -10.87 1.64 3.84
CA VAL A 17 -9.80 1.37 4.78
C VAL A 17 -9.30 -0.05 4.57
N MET A 18 -8.01 -0.15 4.24
CA MET A 18 -7.31 -1.42 4.25
C MET A 18 -7.30 -2.02 5.65
N GLY A 19 -7.48 -3.33 5.74
CA GLY A 19 -7.50 -4.07 6.99
C GLY A 19 -7.02 -5.50 6.84
N ILE A 20 -6.79 -6.14 7.98
CA ILE A 20 -6.48 -7.57 8.10
C ILE A 20 -7.37 -8.19 9.16
N THR A 21 -7.67 -9.46 9.04
CA THR A 21 -8.52 -10.19 9.98
C THR A 21 -7.74 -11.33 10.59
N TYR A 22 -7.67 -11.37 11.91
CA TYR A 22 -7.29 -12.58 12.63
C TYR A 22 -8.53 -13.45 12.84
N SER A 23 -8.40 -14.75 12.57
CA SER A 23 -9.50 -15.70 12.67
C SER A 23 -9.11 -16.94 13.46
N GLU A 24 -10.02 -17.39 14.34
CA GLU A 24 -9.83 -18.56 15.19
C GLU A 24 -11.07 -19.48 15.11
N PRO A 25 -10.91 -20.74 14.66
CA PRO A 25 -12.04 -21.66 14.51
C PRO A 25 -12.50 -22.19 15.87
N MET A 26 -13.81 -22.20 16.06
CA MET A 26 -14.46 -22.70 17.26
C MET A 26 -15.02 -24.10 17.02
N TYR A 27 -14.81 -24.99 17.98
CA TYR A 27 -15.31 -26.37 17.96
C TYR A 27 -16.07 -26.69 19.24
N SER A 28 -17.08 -27.55 19.14
CA SER A 28 -17.71 -28.20 20.28
C SER A 28 -17.39 -29.69 20.28
N VAL A 29 -17.40 -30.33 21.44
CA VAL A 29 -17.30 -31.80 21.51
C VAL A 29 -18.70 -32.41 21.51
N VAL A 30 -19.00 -33.27 20.54
CA VAL A 30 -20.24 -34.06 20.45
C VAL A 30 -19.86 -35.52 20.27
N ASP A 31 -20.30 -36.40 21.16
CA ASP A 31 -19.96 -37.84 21.16
C ASP A 31 -18.45 -38.10 21.07
N GLY A 32 -17.65 -37.31 21.81
CA GLY A 32 -16.20 -37.40 21.81
C GLY A 32 -15.51 -36.89 20.54
N LYS A 33 -16.24 -36.31 19.59
CA LYS A 33 -15.71 -35.76 18.33
C LYS A 33 -15.78 -34.24 18.33
N ASN A 34 -14.73 -33.59 17.82
CA ASN A 34 -14.73 -32.16 17.57
C ASN A 34 -15.62 -31.83 16.36
N VAL A 35 -16.67 -31.06 16.58
CA VAL A 35 -17.59 -30.56 15.56
C VAL A 35 -17.36 -29.07 15.39
N PHE A 36 -17.08 -28.64 14.17
CA PHE A 36 -16.90 -27.22 13.83
C PHE A 36 -18.19 -26.44 14.07
N ARG A 37 -18.08 -25.28 14.73
CA ARG A 37 -19.22 -24.40 15.06
C ARG A 37 -19.18 -23.04 14.39
N GLY A 38 -18.00 -22.59 14.00
CA GLY A 38 -17.83 -21.28 13.38
C GLY A 38 -16.43 -20.73 13.59
N VAL A 39 -16.30 -19.42 13.43
CA VAL A 39 -15.04 -18.69 13.52
C VAL A 39 -15.27 -17.46 14.39
N ALA A 40 -14.39 -17.23 15.36
CA ALA A 40 -14.24 -15.93 15.99
C ALA A 40 -13.22 -15.13 15.17
N ALA A 41 -13.58 -13.90 14.78
CA ALA A 41 -12.73 -13.05 13.95
C ALA A 41 -12.57 -11.67 14.60
N VAL A 42 -11.38 -11.10 14.45
CA VAL A 42 -11.04 -9.74 14.89
C VAL A 42 -10.44 -9.01 13.71
N ASP A 43 -11.10 -7.92 13.32
CA ASP A 43 -10.68 -7.04 12.24
C ASP A 43 -9.76 -5.94 12.77
N TYR A 44 -8.62 -5.77 12.13
CA TYR A 44 -7.67 -4.71 12.40
C TYR A 44 -7.64 -3.78 11.20
N THR A 45 -7.97 -2.51 11.41
CA THR A 45 -7.80 -1.48 10.39
C THR A 45 -6.32 -1.09 10.30
N LEU A 46 -5.82 -0.94 9.08
CA LEU A 46 -4.48 -0.42 8.80
C LEU A 46 -4.48 1.10 8.62
N GLY A 47 -5.64 1.76 8.74
CA GLY A 47 -5.78 3.22 8.67
C GLY A 47 -4.86 3.96 9.64
N GLY A 48 -4.63 3.42 10.84
CA GLY A 48 -3.69 4.01 11.80
C GLY A 48 -2.23 4.00 11.32
N ILE A 49 -1.84 3.07 10.44
CA ILE A 49 -0.51 3.10 9.81
C ILE A 49 -0.44 4.25 8.80
N SER A 50 -1.46 4.40 7.96
CA SER A 50 -1.55 5.50 7.00
C SER A 50 -1.55 6.86 7.69
N GLU A 51 -2.34 7.02 8.75
CA GLU A 51 -2.38 8.23 9.57
C GLU A 51 -1.02 8.52 10.22
N PHE A 52 -0.39 7.52 10.83
CA PHE A 52 0.96 7.68 11.38
C PHE A 52 1.98 8.15 10.33
N LEU A 53 2.00 7.54 9.14
CA LEU A 53 2.90 7.95 8.06
C LEU A 53 2.60 9.36 7.59
N LEU A 54 1.33 9.71 7.42
CA LEU A 54 0.91 11.04 7.01
C LEU A 54 1.36 12.08 8.03
N GLU A 55 1.01 11.92 9.31
CA GLU A 55 1.35 12.88 10.38
C GLU A 55 2.85 13.14 10.50
N ASN A 56 3.67 12.10 10.34
CA ASN A 56 5.12 12.19 10.54
C ASN A 56 5.88 12.68 9.30
N TYR A 57 5.32 12.52 8.10
CA TYR A 57 6.05 12.76 6.85
C TYR A 57 5.35 13.73 5.86
N ILE A 58 4.12 14.19 6.11
CA ILE A 58 3.41 15.10 5.18
C ILE A 58 4.16 16.41 4.92
N ASN A 59 4.88 16.93 5.92
CA ASN A 59 5.71 18.13 5.82
C ASN A 59 7.21 17.81 5.64
N SER A 60 7.54 16.54 5.40
CA SER A 60 8.90 16.08 5.15
C SER A 60 9.16 16.06 3.65
N SER A 61 10.43 16.26 3.28
CA SER A 61 10.87 15.98 1.90
C SER A 61 10.99 14.48 1.64
N THR A 62 11.02 13.65 2.68
CA THR A 62 11.05 12.19 2.59
C THR A 62 9.65 11.63 2.53
N THR A 63 9.40 10.77 1.54
CA THR A 63 8.16 10.02 1.38
C THR A 63 8.39 8.56 1.77
N VAL A 64 7.43 7.98 2.49
CA VAL A 64 7.46 6.59 2.94
C VAL A 64 6.22 5.87 2.43
N ALA A 65 6.40 4.69 1.84
CA ALA A 65 5.34 3.82 1.38
C ALA A 65 5.51 2.41 1.94
N ILE A 66 4.41 1.75 2.24
CA ILE A 66 4.38 0.35 2.69
C ILE A 66 3.54 -0.45 1.70
N PHE A 67 4.06 -1.60 1.27
CA PHE A 67 3.40 -2.46 0.30
C PHE A 67 3.67 -3.93 0.56
N GLU A 68 2.86 -4.81 -0.03
CA GLU A 68 3.04 -6.25 0.07
C GLU A 68 4.32 -6.71 -0.65
N GLU A 69 5.08 -7.62 -0.04
CA GLU A 69 6.29 -8.19 -0.66
C GLU A 69 6.00 -8.90 -1.98
N TYR A 70 4.89 -9.63 -2.02
CA TYR A 70 4.57 -10.52 -3.11
C TYR A 70 3.75 -9.82 -4.19
N ASP A 71 3.91 -10.28 -5.43
CA ASP A 71 3.11 -9.82 -6.57
C ASP A 71 1.60 -9.93 -6.26
N PRO A 72 0.81 -8.89 -6.56
CA PRO A 72 1.13 -7.72 -7.40
C PRO A 72 1.60 -6.47 -6.63
N ASN A 73 2.14 -6.64 -5.42
CA ASN A 73 2.70 -5.55 -4.59
C ASN A 73 1.67 -4.46 -4.32
N TYR A 74 0.54 -4.85 -3.75
CA TYR A 74 -0.50 -3.89 -3.37
C TYR A 74 -0.02 -2.94 -2.28
N MET A 75 -0.44 -1.68 -2.41
CA MET A 75 -0.23 -0.65 -1.40
C MET A 75 -0.94 -1.01 -0.10
N ILE A 76 -0.25 -0.76 1.01
CA ILE A 76 -0.77 -0.88 2.37
C ILE A 76 -0.97 0.49 3.00
N ALA A 77 0.01 1.39 2.84
CA ALA A 77 -0.03 2.75 3.35
C ALA A 77 0.99 3.64 2.62
N THR A 78 0.78 4.95 2.61
CA THR A 78 1.73 5.93 2.08
C THR A 78 1.65 7.24 2.84
N SER A 79 2.80 7.90 3.03
CA SER A 79 2.86 9.22 3.66
C SER A 79 2.37 10.36 2.76
N THR A 80 2.10 10.09 1.48
CA THR A 80 1.51 11.09 0.57
C THR A 80 0.05 11.39 0.90
N GLY A 81 -0.59 10.55 1.73
CA GLY A 81 -2.01 10.65 2.05
C GLY A 81 -2.92 10.12 0.94
N SER A 82 -2.34 9.49 -0.08
CA SER A 82 -3.10 8.86 -1.16
C SER A 82 -3.79 7.59 -0.69
N GLU A 83 -4.98 7.37 -1.25
CA GLU A 83 -5.77 6.17 -1.01
C GLU A 83 -5.03 4.91 -1.45
N THR A 84 -5.34 3.79 -0.79
CA THR A 84 -4.72 2.47 -1.07
C THR A 84 -5.68 1.50 -1.78
N GLY A 85 -6.93 1.93 -1.96
CA GLY A 85 -7.93 1.26 -2.78
C GLY A 85 -8.77 2.28 -3.55
N LEU A 86 -9.43 1.80 -4.61
CA LEU A 86 -10.35 2.58 -5.42
C LEU A 86 -11.73 1.95 -5.40
N LYS A 87 -12.75 2.79 -5.34
CA LYS A 87 -14.13 2.37 -5.59
C LYS A 87 -14.41 2.42 -7.08
N VAL A 88 -14.68 1.27 -7.68
CA VAL A 88 -14.82 1.10 -9.13
C VAL A 88 -16.10 0.33 -9.44
N ARG A 89 -16.55 0.36 -10.69
CA ARG A 89 -17.75 -0.38 -11.07
C ARG A 89 -17.47 -1.88 -11.05
N LYS A 90 -18.45 -2.67 -10.65
CA LYS A 90 -18.35 -4.13 -10.58
C LYS A 90 -18.32 -4.78 -11.96
N ASP A 91 -18.94 -4.15 -12.95
CA ASP A 91 -18.92 -4.57 -14.35
C ASP A 91 -17.74 -3.99 -15.15
N ASP A 92 -17.07 -2.97 -14.62
CA ASP A 92 -15.84 -2.38 -15.18
C ASP A 92 -14.96 -1.77 -14.07
N GLU A 93 -13.90 -2.50 -13.70
CA GLU A 93 -12.97 -2.07 -12.63
C GLU A 93 -12.08 -0.87 -13.03
N THR A 94 -12.14 -0.42 -14.28
CA THR A 94 -11.40 0.78 -14.74
C THR A 94 -12.17 2.07 -14.57
N GLU A 95 -13.49 1.99 -14.37
CA GLU A 95 -14.35 3.15 -14.20
C GLU A 95 -14.61 3.46 -12.71
N PRO A 96 -14.34 4.70 -12.24
CA PRO A 96 -14.70 5.11 -10.89
C PRO A 96 -16.20 4.96 -10.63
N CYS A 97 -16.57 4.43 -9.46
CA CYS A 97 -17.98 4.26 -9.09
C CYS A 97 -18.42 5.37 -8.13
N THR A 98 -19.23 6.30 -8.62
CA THR A 98 -19.71 7.47 -7.85
C THR A 98 -20.90 7.15 -6.95
N ASP A 99 -21.53 5.98 -7.08
CA ASP A 99 -22.68 5.60 -6.27
C ASP A 99 -22.22 5.02 -4.93
N PHE A 100 -22.61 5.66 -3.82
CA PHE A 100 -22.16 5.25 -2.49
C PHE A 100 -22.85 3.99 -1.98
N VAL A 101 -24.03 3.64 -2.48
CA VAL A 101 -24.94 2.69 -1.83
C VAL A 101 -25.36 1.53 -2.75
N SER A 102 -25.03 1.58 -4.04
CA SER A 102 -25.44 0.53 -4.97
C SER A 102 -24.56 -0.73 -4.95
N ASP A 103 -25.21 -1.88 -5.15
CA ASP A 103 -24.57 -3.19 -5.43
C ASP A 103 -23.75 -3.20 -6.75
N LEU A 104 -23.67 -2.06 -7.45
CA LEU A 104 -22.97 -1.87 -8.71
C LEU A 104 -21.49 -1.52 -8.52
N CYS A 105 -21.06 -1.19 -7.30
CA CYS A 105 -19.67 -0.85 -7.02
C CYS A 105 -18.92 -2.01 -6.36
N THR A 106 -17.64 -2.10 -6.65
CA THR A 106 -16.67 -2.92 -5.93
C THR A 106 -15.49 -2.06 -5.49
N VAL A 107 -14.63 -2.62 -4.66
CA VAL A 107 -13.39 -1.96 -4.25
C VAL A 107 -12.22 -2.79 -4.75
N VAL A 108 -11.30 -2.14 -5.44
CA VAL A 108 -10.05 -2.73 -5.90
C VAL A 108 -8.87 -2.12 -5.15
N ARG A 109 -7.82 -2.90 -4.97
CA ARG A 109 -6.59 -2.47 -4.30
C ARG A 109 -5.66 -1.83 -5.32
N ILE A 110 -4.93 -0.80 -4.93
CA ILE A 110 -3.97 -0.13 -5.80
C ILE A 110 -2.62 -0.84 -5.71
N LYS A 111 -2.02 -1.19 -6.86
CA LYS A 111 -0.63 -1.64 -6.91
C LYS A 111 0.32 -0.46 -6.77
N VAL A 112 1.51 -0.67 -6.20
CA VAL A 112 2.48 0.43 -6.06
C VAL A 112 2.87 1.01 -7.42
N GLU A 113 2.98 0.18 -8.46
CA GLU A 113 3.32 0.63 -9.82
C GLU A 113 2.25 1.54 -10.45
N ASP A 114 0.99 1.40 -10.02
CA ASP A 114 -0.12 2.20 -10.54
C ASP A 114 -0.32 3.51 -9.75
N LEU A 115 0.39 3.66 -8.61
CA LEU A 115 0.30 4.82 -7.75
C LEU A 115 0.69 6.10 -8.53
N GLY A 116 -0.24 7.07 -8.55
CA GLY A 116 -0.09 8.34 -9.28
C GLY A 116 -0.79 8.39 -10.65
N ASN A 117 -1.10 7.24 -11.25
CA ASN A 117 -1.76 7.20 -12.58
C ASN A 117 -3.26 6.90 -12.49
N VAL A 118 -3.67 6.09 -11.51
CA VAL A 118 -5.07 5.61 -11.39
C VAL A 118 -5.84 6.30 -10.26
N VAL A 119 -5.16 7.10 -9.44
CA VAL A 119 -5.77 7.78 -8.29
C VAL A 119 -6.30 9.14 -8.74
N PRO A 120 -7.61 9.43 -8.62
CA PRO A 120 -8.20 10.69 -9.09
C PRO A 120 -7.54 11.96 -8.54
N ASP A 121 -7.05 11.90 -7.28
CA ASP A 121 -6.38 13.00 -6.58
C ASP A 121 -4.90 12.69 -6.30
N ALA A 122 -4.23 12.03 -7.26
CA ALA A 122 -2.82 11.67 -7.20
C ALA A 122 -1.94 12.84 -6.75
N LYS A 123 -1.03 12.57 -5.82
CA LYS A 123 -0.07 13.56 -5.31
C LYS A 123 1.20 13.55 -6.16
N PRO A 124 1.92 14.68 -6.29
CA PRO A 124 3.16 14.71 -7.07
C PRO A 124 4.19 13.64 -6.67
N MET A 125 4.28 13.32 -5.37
CA MET A 125 5.20 12.30 -4.86
C MET A 125 4.74 10.86 -5.15
N ASP A 126 3.48 10.62 -5.51
CA ASP A 126 2.98 9.28 -5.85
C ASP A 126 3.69 8.70 -7.07
N ALA A 127 3.87 9.51 -8.11
CA ALA A 127 4.60 9.12 -9.32
C ALA A 127 6.09 8.84 -9.04
N ILE A 128 6.67 9.49 -8.02
CA ILE A 128 8.04 9.22 -7.57
C ILE A 128 8.09 7.88 -6.84
N VAL A 129 7.13 7.62 -5.95
CA VAL A 129 7.01 6.35 -5.21
C VAL A 129 6.83 5.18 -6.16
N SER A 130 5.92 5.26 -7.14
CA SER A 130 5.72 4.23 -8.16
C SER A 130 7.01 3.92 -8.92
N ARG A 131 7.71 4.96 -9.41
CA ARG A 131 8.99 4.78 -10.13
C ARG A 131 10.10 4.21 -9.25
N ALA A 132 10.19 4.65 -8.01
CA ALA A 132 11.14 4.12 -7.05
C ALA A 132 10.88 2.65 -6.76
N PHE A 133 9.62 2.25 -6.60
CA PHE A 133 9.23 0.86 -6.48
C PHE A 133 9.64 0.03 -7.70
N VAL A 134 9.28 0.47 -8.92
CA VAL A 134 9.63 -0.25 -10.16
C VAL A 134 11.14 -0.42 -10.26
N ARG A 135 11.91 0.64 -10.00
CA ARG A 135 13.38 0.57 -10.06
C ARG A 135 13.97 -0.36 -9.00
N GLN A 136 13.47 -0.30 -7.77
CA GLN A 136 13.86 -1.22 -6.70
C GLN A 136 13.57 -2.68 -7.08
N ARG A 137 12.37 -2.94 -7.61
CA ARG A 137 11.96 -4.28 -8.07
C ARG A 137 12.87 -4.80 -9.17
N ASP A 138 13.16 -3.98 -10.19
CA ASP A 138 14.02 -4.35 -11.32
C ASP A 138 15.46 -4.63 -10.89
N GLU A 139 15.93 -4.00 -9.81
CA GLU A 139 17.24 -4.24 -9.20
C GLU A 139 17.23 -5.34 -8.12
N GLY A 140 16.10 -6.00 -7.89
CA GLY A 140 15.97 -7.10 -6.92
C GLY A 140 15.89 -6.66 -5.45
N PHE A 141 15.42 -5.43 -5.20
CA PHE A 141 15.29 -4.80 -3.89
C PHE A 141 16.59 -4.84 -3.05
N PRO A 142 17.68 -4.21 -3.53
CA PRO A 142 18.96 -4.21 -2.83
C PRO A 142 18.85 -3.59 -1.43
N SER A 143 19.48 -4.22 -0.44
CA SER A 143 19.51 -3.76 0.95
C SER A 143 20.84 -3.11 1.36
N ASP A 144 21.85 -3.18 0.49
CA ASP A 144 23.22 -2.77 0.75
C ASP A 144 23.61 -1.44 0.06
N ARG A 145 22.72 -0.90 -0.78
CA ARG A 145 22.92 0.36 -1.49
C ARG A 145 21.61 1.08 -1.78
N LEU A 146 21.72 2.39 -2.00
CA LEU A 146 20.59 3.22 -2.45
C LEU A 146 20.34 3.03 -3.95
N VAL A 147 19.07 3.15 -4.34
CA VAL A 147 18.62 3.12 -5.73
C VAL A 147 18.15 4.51 -6.14
N THR A 148 18.76 5.04 -7.19
CA THR A 148 18.48 6.39 -7.67
C THR A 148 17.30 6.42 -8.66
N VAL A 149 16.48 7.45 -8.57
CA VAL A 149 15.28 7.67 -9.38
C VAL A 149 15.25 9.14 -9.78
N LYS A 150 14.93 9.45 -11.04
CA LYS A 150 14.76 10.83 -11.50
C LYS A 150 13.30 11.28 -11.37
N GLY A 151 13.08 12.55 -11.07
CA GLY A 151 11.78 13.24 -11.14
C GLY A 151 11.15 13.18 -12.54
N VAL A 152 9.90 13.63 -12.68
CA VAL A 152 9.30 13.81 -14.02
C VAL A 152 9.70 15.20 -14.48
N GLU A 153 10.21 15.35 -15.70
CA GLU A 153 10.16 16.63 -16.41
C GLU A 153 8.77 16.70 -17.05
N GLU A 154 7.85 17.47 -16.48
CA GLU A 154 6.60 17.78 -17.18
C GLU A 154 6.84 18.90 -18.19
N ASP A 155 6.54 18.63 -19.46
CA ASP A 155 6.65 19.56 -20.60
C ASP A 155 5.69 20.78 -20.49
N ASP A 156 4.77 20.77 -19.52
CA ASP A 156 3.61 21.65 -19.49
C ASP A 156 3.72 22.78 -18.44
N GLY A 157 4.88 22.92 -17.77
CA GLY A 157 5.19 24.07 -16.91
C GLY A 157 4.36 24.18 -15.63
N GLN A 158 3.67 23.12 -15.21
CA GLN A 158 2.78 23.17 -14.06
C GLN A 158 2.70 21.88 -13.22
N SER A 159 3.85 21.35 -12.77
CA SER A 159 3.96 20.64 -11.48
C SER A 159 5.40 20.57 -10.98
N SER A 160 5.58 20.84 -9.68
CA SER A 160 6.80 21.38 -9.05
C SER A 160 7.76 20.31 -8.48
N VAL A 161 7.99 19.21 -9.19
CA VAL A 161 9.04 18.23 -8.85
C VAL A 161 10.14 18.30 -9.91
N ASP A 162 10.64 19.52 -10.13
CA ASP A 162 11.69 19.90 -11.11
C ASP A 162 12.84 18.89 -11.11
N SER A 163 13.04 18.14 -12.20
CA SER A 163 14.21 17.28 -12.56
C SER A 163 14.99 16.64 -11.39
N ALA A 164 14.34 16.41 -10.25
CA ALA A 164 15.03 16.26 -8.99
C ALA A 164 15.53 14.82 -8.91
N LEU A 165 16.74 14.67 -8.42
CA LEU A 165 17.28 13.36 -8.15
C LEU A 165 16.71 12.88 -6.82
N PHE A 166 16.21 11.65 -6.79
CA PHE A 166 15.78 10.97 -5.58
C PHE A 166 16.63 9.72 -5.37
N VAL A 167 16.79 9.36 -4.11
CA VAL A 167 17.33 8.06 -3.70
C VAL A 167 16.26 7.31 -2.93
N SER A 168 16.29 6.00 -3.06
CA SER A 168 15.36 5.11 -2.40
C SER A 168 16.06 3.91 -1.79
N GLN A 169 15.44 3.35 -0.77
CA GLN A 169 15.81 2.08 -0.16
C GLN A 169 14.55 1.33 0.28
N THR A 170 14.65 0.01 0.39
CA THR A 170 13.56 -0.80 0.95
C THR A 170 14.03 -1.58 2.16
N LEU A 171 13.12 -1.74 3.12
CA LEU A 171 13.30 -2.58 4.31
C LEU A 171 12.19 -3.61 4.36
N VAL A 172 12.54 -4.86 4.67
CA VAL A 172 11.56 -5.92 4.88
C VAL A 172 10.99 -5.80 6.28
N PHE A 173 9.66 -5.85 6.38
CA PHE A 173 8.92 -5.93 7.62
C PHE A 173 8.13 -7.25 7.66
N GLU A 174 8.38 -8.04 8.69
CA GLU A 174 7.73 -9.33 8.93
C GLU A 174 7.10 -9.36 10.32
N LEU A 175 5.87 -9.83 10.39
CA LEU A 175 5.18 -10.10 11.66
C LEU A 175 5.43 -11.55 12.06
N THR A 176 6.11 -11.79 13.18
CA THR A 176 6.55 -13.13 13.63
C THR A 176 5.42 -14.17 13.69
N ASP A 177 4.18 -13.74 13.95
CA ASP A 177 3.01 -14.61 14.11
C ASP A 177 1.95 -14.42 13.00
N ALA A 178 2.29 -13.74 11.91
CA ALA A 178 1.42 -13.60 10.75
C ALA A 178 2.19 -13.87 9.45
N PRO A 179 1.61 -14.56 8.46
CA PRO A 179 2.21 -14.74 7.13
C PRO A 179 2.17 -13.43 6.31
N LEU A 180 2.33 -12.29 6.96
CA LEU A 180 2.31 -10.96 6.36
C LEU A 180 3.75 -10.49 6.24
N LYS A 181 4.20 -10.38 4.98
CA LYS A 181 5.52 -9.85 4.63
C LYS A 181 5.32 -8.61 3.79
N TRP A 182 5.76 -7.48 4.33
CA TRP A 182 5.64 -6.17 3.71
C TRP A 182 7.02 -5.58 3.48
N ARG A 183 7.09 -4.59 2.60
CA ARG A 183 8.26 -3.74 2.44
C ARG A 183 7.92 -2.32 2.77
N VAL A 184 8.86 -1.64 3.41
CA VAL A 184 8.86 -0.20 3.61
C VAL A 184 9.80 0.41 2.59
N LEU A 185 9.27 1.16 1.64
CA LEU A 185 10.02 1.98 0.70
C LEU A 185 10.17 3.38 1.28
N ILE A 186 11.41 3.84 1.38
CA ILE A 186 11.75 5.19 1.80
C ILE A 186 12.34 5.89 0.59
N VAL A 187 11.82 7.07 0.25
CA VAL A 187 12.28 7.89 -0.87
C VAL A 187 12.59 9.29 -0.38
N SER A 188 13.79 9.77 -0.66
CA SER A 188 14.26 11.10 -0.24
C SER A 188 14.93 11.82 -1.40
N PRO A 189 14.84 13.16 -1.49
CA PRO A 189 15.62 13.92 -2.45
C PRO A 189 17.12 13.69 -2.22
N ALA A 190 17.86 13.57 -3.31
CA ALA A 190 19.30 13.47 -3.30
C ALA A 190 19.91 14.85 -3.62
N THR A 191 20.91 15.23 -2.84
CA THR A 191 21.81 16.32 -3.20
C THR A 191 23.00 15.74 -3.94
N VAL A 192 23.31 16.25 -5.13
CA VAL A 192 24.59 15.97 -5.78
C VAL A 192 25.65 16.72 -4.99
N SER A 193 26.61 16.01 -4.39
CA SER A 193 27.80 16.66 -3.85
C SER A 193 28.77 16.87 -5.01
N ASP A 194 29.11 18.12 -5.31
CA ASP A 194 30.12 18.49 -6.32
C ASP A 194 31.57 18.21 -5.85
N ASP A 195 31.76 17.34 -4.85
CA ASP A 195 33.10 16.98 -4.35
C ASP A 195 33.69 15.86 -5.22
N ASP A 196 34.22 16.24 -6.38
CA ASP A 196 35.28 15.55 -7.16
C ASP A 196 36.20 16.57 -7.86
#